data_AF-A0AAD9UG97-F1
#
_entry.id   AF-A0AAD9UG97-F1
#
_cell.length_a   1.000
_cell.length_b   1.000
_cell.length_c   1.000
_cell.angle_alpha   90.00
_cell.angle_beta   90.00
_cell.angle_gamma   90.00
#
_symmetry.space_group_name_H-M   'P 1'
#
loop_
_entity.id
_entity.type
_entity.pdbx_description
1 polymer ?
#
loop_
_entity_poly.entity_id
_entity_poly.type
_entity_poly.pdbx_seq_one_letter_code
_entity_poly.pdbx_strand_id
1 'polypeptide(L)' 'MENDTQIYVKNIQIENVESYIYLGQRYSTRDNNQDKGIQRRITAGWTAFTKHRDNFKGNIGTCLKRQVYN' A
#
# COMPACT_ATOMS: atom_id res chain seq x y z
N MET A 1 -21.18 25.24 9.23
CA MET A 1 -21.37 24.24 10.30
C MET A 1 -21.14 22.90 9.61
N GLU A 2 -19.96 22.34 9.80
CA GLU A 2 -19.53 21.11 9.14
C GLU A 2 -20.28 19.93 9.77
N ASN A 3 -20.85 19.04 8.96
CA ASN A 3 -21.65 17.93 9.44
C ASN A 3 -20.76 16.92 10.17
N ASP A 4 -20.86 16.88 11.50
CA ASP A 4 -20.23 15.86 12.37
C ASP A 4 -20.90 14.50 12.18
N THR A 5 -20.69 13.88 11.02
CA THR A 5 -21.10 12.51 10.79
C THR A 5 -20.16 11.60 11.58
N GLN A 6 -20.68 10.90 12.59
CA GLN A 6 -19.90 9.96 13.38
C GLN A 6 -19.50 8.75 12.53
N ILE A 7 -18.20 8.54 12.37
CA ILE A 7 -17.64 7.43 11.58
C ILE A 7 -17.22 6.33 12.56
N TYR A 8 -17.66 5.11 12.30
CA TYR A 8 -17.31 3.94 13.11
C TYR A 8 -16.56 2.91 12.26
N VAL A 9 -15.41 2.44 12.74
CA VAL A 9 -14.66 1.32 12.14
C VAL A 9 -14.45 0.27 13.21
N LYS A 10 -14.95 -0.95 12.98
CA LYS A 10 -14.86 -2.07 13.95
C LYS A 10 -15.34 -1.66 15.35
N ASN A 11 -16.44 -0.91 15.42
CA ASN A 11 -17.06 -0.35 16.63
C ASN A 11 -16.21 0.70 17.38
N ILE A 12 -15.14 1.20 16.77
CA ILE A 12 -14.35 2.32 17.30
C ILE A 12 -14.81 3.58 16.58
N GLN A 13 -15.26 4.58 17.34
CA GLN A 13 -15.56 5.91 16.81
C GLN A 13 -14.26 6.58 16.39
N ILE A 14 -14.19 7.04 15.15
CA ILE A 14 -13.03 7.74 14.60
C ILE A 14 -13.41 9.20 14.34
N GLU A 15 -12.48 10.09 14.67
CA GLU A 15 -12.55 11.50 14.33
C GLU A 15 -12.42 11.71 12.81
N ASN A 16 -13.29 12.56 12.25
CA ASN A 16 -13.15 13.00 10.87
C ASN A 16 -12.15 14.17 10.82
N VAL A 17 -10.97 13.93 10.24
CA VAL A 17 -9.89 14.93 10.19
C VAL A 17 -9.49 15.18 8.73
N GLU A 18 -9.43 16.45 8.33
CA GLU A 18 -9.04 16.86 6.96
C GLU A 18 -7.55 16.56 6.68
N SER A 19 -6.71 16.61 7.71
CA SER A 19 -5.30 16.22 7.60
C SER A 19 -4.71 15.81 8.95
N TYR A 20 -3.74 14.90 8.93
CA TYR A 20 -3.02 14.41 10.10
C TYR A 20 -1.52 14.31 9.82
N ILE A 21 -0.69 14.31 10.86
CA ILE A 21 0.75 14.06 10.74
C ILE A 21 1.01 12.61 11.15
N TYR A 22 1.65 11.85 10.27
CA TYR A 22 2.08 10.49 10.55
C TYR A 22 3.56 10.35 10.19
N LEU A 23 4.36 9.91 11.16
CA LEU A 23 5.82 9.75 11.03
C LEU A 23 6.53 11.01 10.46
N GLY A 24 6.11 12.20 10.91
CA GLY A 24 6.69 13.48 10.47
C GLY A 24 6.24 13.94 9.08
N GLN A 25 5.36 13.20 8.41
CA GLN A 25 4.77 13.60 7.13
C GLN A 25 3.31 14.01 7.31
N ARG A 26 2.92 15.12 6.69
CA ARG A 26 1.52 15.57 6.66
C ARG A 26 0.77 14.78 5.59
N TYR A 27 -0.31 14.13 6.00
CA TYR A 27 -1.25 13.45 5.13
C TYR A 27 -2.55 14.25 5.13
N SER A 28 -2.99 14.68 3.97
CA SER A 28 -4.27 15.35 3.77
C SER A 28 -5.15 14.47 2.89
N THR A 29 -6.42 14.36 3.24
CA THR A 29 -7.41 13.64 2.42
C THR A 29 -7.65 14.34 1.08
N ARG A 30 -7.30 15.63 0.97
CA ARG A 30 -7.32 16.39 -0.29
C ARG A 30 -6.09 16.15 -1.18
N ASP A 31 -4.98 15.70 -0.59
CA ASP A 31 -3.77 15.44 -1.36
C ASP A 31 -3.85 14.04 -1.98
N ASN A 32 -4.04 13.99 -3.30
CA ASN A 32 -3.94 12.79 -4.16
C ASN A 32 -2.55 12.10 -4.14
N ASN A 33 -1.73 12.38 -3.14
CA ASN A 33 -0.37 11.85 -3.00
C ASN A 33 -0.39 10.37 -2.58
N GLN A 34 -1.42 9.92 -1.86
CA GLN A 34 -1.58 8.50 -1.50
C GLN A 34 -1.78 7.63 -2.75
N ASP A 35 -2.63 8.06 -3.68
CA ASP A 35 -2.86 7.35 -4.94
C ASP A 35 -1.60 7.23 -5.78
N LYS A 36 -0.80 8.30 -5.86
CA LYS A 36 0.51 8.25 -6.55
C LYS A 36 1.46 7.25 -5.90
N GLY A 37 1.47 7.16 -4.57
CA GLY A 37 2.25 6.17 -3.83
C GLY A 37 1.82 4.73 -4.11
N ILE A 38 0.51 4.49 -4.12
CA ILE A 38 -0.08 3.17 -4.45
C ILE A 38 0.27 2.77 -5.88
N GLN A 39 0.04 3.67 -6.85
CA GLN A 39 0.36 3.42 -8.25
C GLN A 39 1.84 3.13 -8.47
N ARG A 40 2.75 3.88 -7.82
CA ARG A 40 4.19 3.61 -7.88
C ARG A 40 4.54 2.21 -7.36
N ARG A 41 3.93 1.79 -6.25
CA ARG A 41 4.17 0.45 -5.68
C ARG A 41 3.63 -0.66 -6.58
N ILE A 42 2.45 -0.48 -7.16
CA ILE A 42 1.87 -1.41 -8.13
C ILE A 42 2.81 -1.57 -9.33
N THR A 43 3.25 -0.45 -9.93
CA THR A 43 4.17 -0.47 -11.07
C THR A 43 5.50 -1.14 -10.72
N ALA A 44 6.11 -0.75 -9.60
CA ALA A 44 7.37 -1.36 -9.16
C ALA A 44 7.24 -2.87 -8.91
N GLY A 45 6.12 -3.31 -8.31
CA GLY A 45 5.80 -4.72 -8.12
C GLY A 45 5.70 -5.48 -9.44
N TRP A 46 4.97 -4.94 -10.42
CA TRP A 46 4.86 -5.53 -11.76
C TRP A 46 6.20 -5.58 -12.49
N THR A 47 7.02 -4.53 -12.40
CA THR A 47 8.36 -4.51 -12.98
C THR A 47 9.24 -5.60 -12.38
N ALA A 48 9.29 -5.72 -11.06
CA ALA A 48 10.06 -6.76 -10.36
C ALA A 48 9.57 -8.17 -10.72
N PHE A 49 8.25 -8.39 -10.71
CA PHE A 49 7.67 -9.67 -11.10
C PHE A 49 8.04 -10.04 -12.54
N THR A 50 7.93 -9.10 -13.46
CA THR A 50 8.20 -9.34 -14.89
C THR A 50 9.66 -9.71 -15.11
N LYS A 51 10.59 -9.03 -14.43
CA LYS A 51 12.03 -9.31 -14.47
C LYS A 51 12.36 -10.74 -14.02
N HIS A 52 11.61 -11.27 -13.05
CA HIS A 52 11.85 -12.57 -12.44
C HIS A 52 10.79 -13.62 -12.82
N ARG A 53 9.98 -13.33 -13.85
CA ARG A 53 8.82 -14.13 -14.23
C ARG A 53 9.16 -15.59 -14.47
N ASP A 54 10.28 -15.84 -15.13
CA ASP A 54 10.67 -17.20 -15.52
C ASP A 54 11.11 -18.03 -14.30
N ASN A 55 11.70 -17.40 -13.28
CA ASN A 55 11.97 -18.06 -12.00
C ASN A 55 10.68 -18.34 -11.23
N PHE A 56 9.71 -17.42 -11.25
CA PHE A 56 8.44 -17.59 -10.53
C PHE A 56 7.51 -18.61 -11.20
N LYS A 57 7.35 -18.53 -12.52
CA LYS A 57 6.50 -19.42 -13.33
C LYS A 57 7.19 -20.70 -13.78
N GLY A 58 8.52 -20.76 -13.71
CA GLY A 58 9.28 -21.95 -14.06
C GLY A 58 9.01 -23.11 -13.11
N ASN A 59 9.19 -24.32 -13.65
CA ASN A 59 9.08 -25.58 -12.92
C ASN A 59 10.31 -25.81 -12.04
N ILE A 60 10.52 -24.92 -11.07
CA ILE A 60 11.59 -24.95 -10.09
C ILE A 60 10.95 -25.27 -8.73
N GLY A 61 11.56 -26.17 -7.97
CA GLY A 61 11.10 -26.51 -6.63
C GLY A 61 11.10 -25.30 -5.69
N THR A 62 10.12 -25.23 -4.78
CA THR A 62 9.97 -24.13 -3.83
C THR A 62 11.17 -23.95 -2.91
N CYS A 63 11.91 -25.01 -2.57
CA CYS A 63 13.12 -24.90 -1.75
C CYS A 63 14.23 -24.10 -2.46
N LEU A 64 14.41 -24.31 -3.77
CA LEU A 64 15.40 -23.60 -4.57
C LEU A 64 15.02 -22.13 -4.76
N LYS A 65 13.73 -21.85 -5.00
CA LYS A 65 13.22 -20.46 -5.05
C LYS A 65 13.51 -19.74 -3.73
N ARG A 66 13.32 -20.41 -2.60
CA ARG A 66 13.61 -19.83 -1.27
C ARG A 66 15.09 -19.50 -1.09
N GLN A 67 16.02 -20.32 -1.58
CA GLN A 67 17.46 -20.02 -1.49
C GLN A 67 17.89 -18.82 -2.33
N VAL A 68 17.18 -18.51 -3.42
CA VAL A 68 17.53 -17.39 -4.31
C VAL A 68 16.98 -16.05 -3.80
N TYR A 69 15.86 -16.07 -3.06
CA TYR A 69 15.13 -14.86 -2.66
C TYR A 69 15.10 -14.59 -1.14
N ASN A 70 15.57 -15.51 -0.30
CA ASN A 70 15.83 -15.28 1.12
C ASN A 70 17.32 -14.98 1.36
#